data_AF-A0A7X9FSK4-F1
#
_entry.id   AF-A0A7X9FSK4-F1
#
_cell.length_a   1.000
_cell.length_b   1.000
_cell.length_c   1.000
_cell.angle_alpha   90.00
_cell.angle_beta   90.00
_cell.angle_gamma   90.00
#
_symmetry.space_group_name_H-M   'P 1'
#
loop_
_entity.id
_entity.type
_entity.pdbx_description
1 polymer ?
#
loop_
_entity_poly.entity_id
_entity_poly.type
_entity_poly.pdbx_seq_one_letter_code
_entity_poly.pdbx_strand_id
1 'polypeptide(L)'
;MQSGDLASGAGKRILVVDDEAAICRTLENVLSDEGFSVSSVDDGYKALSFISKNDVVLVILDIWMSGMDGIETLVAIKEKWPKLPVIMISGHTTIAAAIKATKLGATDFIEKPIDLDVLLRSVRMALSDERQEGSGGPSSNRTESTSILEIGGEADLAKINNVVFRSSQRMRGRKIGQKTLVHSAILYGQGLHSGKKSGLILEPLPPNSGIHFVGISGSIPVPAHLDFVDSTGFATTLKLEDTQAGTIEHIMSALHAYGITNLLVKCNSEVPVMDGSAVDFCSLIEETGIEEQEGEHYAILIDKVLRYGKDNEFIQIEPSENFVIDYTLNYPSPLGLQHLVFQFEENGSFHREIAPARTFGFVKDISFLQKQGLALGGRFDNFVLFGDEGPINCELRFPDEAVRHKILDVIGDLYLLGRPLQGKVTACMTGHSDNIGLLKLISEELNKE
;
A
#
# COMPACT_ATOMS: atom_id res chain seq x y z
N MET A 1 22.25 8.54 36.56
CA MET A 1 21.48 9.57 37.28
C MET A 1 21.45 10.83 36.42
N GLN A 2 20.39 11.00 35.64
CA GLN A 2 19.87 12.30 35.23
C GLN A 2 18.35 12.18 35.40
N SER A 3 17.90 12.60 36.57
CA SER A 3 16.51 12.81 36.95
C SER A 3 16.07 14.16 36.42
N GLY A 4 15.10 14.16 35.50
CA GLY A 4 14.50 15.36 34.92
C GLY A 4 12.99 15.20 34.83
N ASP A 5 12.30 15.68 35.87
CA ASP A 5 10.91 16.13 35.94
C ASP A 5 9.80 15.32 35.22
N LEU A 6 9.33 14.28 35.91
CA LEU A 6 7.94 13.77 35.81
C LEU A 6 7.06 14.24 36.99
N ALA A 7 7.55 15.15 37.83
CA ALA A 7 6.86 15.61 39.03
C ALA A 7 5.98 16.85 38.77
N SER A 8 4.82 16.65 38.12
CA SER A 8 3.67 17.58 38.27
C SER A 8 2.30 16.98 37.92
N GLY A 9 2.11 15.66 38.08
CA GLY A 9 0.88 14.95 37.72
C GLY A 9 0.08 14.41 38.91
N ALA A 10 -0.08 15.17 39.99
CA ALA A 10 -0.94 14.74 41.10
C ALA A 10 -2.42 14.80 40.67
N GLY A 11 -2.92 13.73 40.03
CA GLY A 11 -4.33 13.56 39.66
C GLY A 11 -4.57 12.86 38.32
N LYS A 12 -3.63 12.96 37.38
CA LYS A 12 -3.77 12.42 36.01
C LYS A 12 -3.52 10.89 35.99
N ARG A 13 -4.49 10.12 35.49
CA ARG A 13 -4.47 8.64 35.55
C ARG A 13 -4.65 7.98 34.18
N ILE A 14 -3.93 6.88 33.94
CA ILE A 14 -4.20 5.95 32.83
C ILE A 14 -5.23 4.92 33.31
N LEU A 15 -6.31 4.74 32.55
CA LEU A 15 -7.34 3.73 32.82
C LEU A 15 -7.14 2.53 31.90
N VAL A 16 -6.93 1.34 32.47
CA VAL A 16 -6.93 0.06 31.76
C VAL A 16 -8.32 -0.56 31.88
N VAL A 17 -8.87 -1.06 30.78
CA VAL A 17 -10.20 -1.69 30.74
C VAL A 17 -10.06 -3.04 30.04
N ASP A 18 -10.07 -4.12 30.81
CA ASP A 18 -9.90 -5.49 30.32
C ASP A 18 -10.53 -6.47 31.33
N ASP A 19 -11.34 -7.43 30.88
CA ASP A 19 -12.01 -8.39 31.76
C ASP A 19 -11.07 -9.53 32.23
N GLU A 20 -9.89 -9.65 31.62
CA GLU A 20 -8.82 -10.53 32.06
C GLU A 20 -7.97 -9.87 33.16
N ALA A 21 -8.26 -10.20 34.43
CA ALA A 21 -7.55 -9.65 35.59
C ALA A 21 -6.01 -9.89 35.58
N ALA A 22 -5.50 -10.83 34.78
CA ALA A 22 -4.06 -11.05 34.60
C ALA A 22 -3.42 -9.98 33.69
N ILE A 23 -4.13 -9.56 32.64
CA ILE A 23 -3.68 -8.52 31.70
C ILE A 23 -3.73 -7.16 32.40
N CYS A 24 -4.83 -6.86 33.10
CA CYS A 24 -4.93 -5.66 33.94
C CYS A 24 -3.74 -5.53 34.89
N ARG A 25 -3.43 -6.59 35.66
CA ARG A 25 -2.28 -6.59 36.58
C ARG A 25 -0.94 -6.38 35.89
N THR A 26 -0.76 -6.98 34.71
CA THR A 26 0.48 -6.85 33.93
C THR A 26 0.66 -5.41 33.45
N LEU A 27 -0.38 -4.82 32.86
CA LEU A 27 -0.37 -3.44 32.37
C LEU A 27 -0.23 -2.43 33.50
N GLU A 28 -0.93 -2.63 34.62
CA GLU A 28 -0.79 -1.79 35.80
C GLU A 28 0.65 -1.77 36.32
N ASN A 29 1.30 -2.94 36.43
CA ASN A 29 2.68 -3.02 36.89
C ASN A 29 3.64 -2.32 35.92
N VAL A 30 3.58 -2.65 34.63
CA VAL A 30 4.48 -2.11 33.60
C VAL A 30 4.37 -0.58 33.51
N LEU A 31 3.15 -0.05 33.51
CA LEU A 31 2.92 1.39 33.41
C LEU A 31 3.23 2.12 34.72
N SER A 32 3.01 1.49 35.87
CA SER A 32 3.40 2.07 37.17
C SER A 32 4.91 2.14 37.33
N ASP A 33 5.65 1.15 36.84
CA ASP A 33 7.12 1.13 36.84
C ASP A 33 7.70 2.29 35.98
N GLU A 34 6.97 2.70 34.95
CA GLU A 34 7.28 3.86 34.11
C GLU A 34 6.81 5.21 34.72
N GLY A 35 6.27 5.18 35.94
CA GLY A 35 5.91 6.36 36.71
C GLY A 35 4.49 6.88 36.46
N PHE A 36 3.64 6.14 35.75
CA PHE A 36 2.24 6.52 35.54
C PHE A 36 1.35 6.12 36.73
N SER A 37 0.32 6.93 37.03
CA SER A 37 -0.76 6.48 37.91
C SER A 37 -1.76 5.68 37.09
N VAL A 38 -2.03 4.43 37.50
CA VAL A 38 -2.88 3.51 36.73
C VAL A 38 -4.05 3.02 37.58
N SER A 39 -5.21 2.82 36.96
CA SER A 39 -6.31 2.00 37.51
C SER A 39 -6.81 1.05 36.44
N SER A 40 -7.34 -0.09 36.87
CA SER A 40 -8.09 -1.00 36.01
C SER A 40 -9.56 -1.10 36.38
N VAL A 41 -10.38 -1.38 35.37
CA VAL A 41 -11.75 -1.88 35.50
C VAL A 41 -11.94 -3.04 34.51
N ASP A 42 -12.98 -3.83 34.73
CA ASP A 42 -13.27 -5.09 34.03
C ASP A 42 -14.42 -5.00 33.01
N ASP A 43 -15.06 -3.84 32.85
CA ASP A 43 -16.12 -3.65 31.85
C ASP A 43 -16.31 -2.19 31.41
N GLY A 44 -16.95 -2.01 30.25
CA GLY A 44 -17.22 -0.71 29.64
C GLY A 44 -18.11 0.23 30.47
N TYR A 45 -19.09 -0.30 31.22
CA TYR A 45 -19.96 0.52 32.06
C TYR A 45 -19.20 1.14 33.24
N LYS A 46 -18.35 0.33 33.89
CA LYS A 46 -17.44 0.80 34.93
C LYS A 46 -16.42 1.78 34.38
N ALA A 47 -15.92 1.57 33.15
CA ALA A 47 -15.01 2.51 32.51
C ALA A 47 -15.64 3.91 32.36
N LEU A 48 -16.85 3.99 31.80
CA LEU A 48 -17.58 5.26 31.65
C LEU A 48 -17.88 5.94 33.00
N SER A 49 -18.29 5.16 34.00
CA SER A 49 -18.51 5.65 35.37
C SER A 49 -17.21 6.17 36.01
N PHE A 50 -16.09 5.50 35.77
CA PHE A 50 -14.79 5.88 36.30
C PHE A 50 -14.27 7.16 35.65
N ILE A 51 -14.33 7.28 34.32
CA ILE A 51 -13.94 8.49 33.58
C ILE A 51 -14.76 9.70 34.03
N SER A 52 -16.04 9.52 34.35
CA SER A 52 -16.89 10.62 34.84
C SER A 52 -16.55 11.14 36.24
N LYS A 53 -15.79 10.40 37.04
CA LYS A 53 -15.49 10.69 38.46
C LYS A 53 -14.02 11.00 38.73
N ASN A 54 -13.14 10.77 37.75
CA ASN A 54 -11.69 10.84 37.92
C ASN A 54 -11.05 11.51 36.71
N ASP A 55 -9.90 12.15 36.91
CA ASP A 55 -9.12 12.77 35.84
C ASP A 55 -8.29 11.72 35.07
N VAL A 56 -8.95 11.08 34.09
CA VAL A 56 -8.33 10.11 33.18
C VAL A 56 -7.70 10.85 32.01
N VAL A 57 -6.44 10.55 31.71
CA VAL A 57 -5.68 11.17 30.60
C VAL A 57 -5.45 10.26 29.42
N LEU A 58 -5.63 8.95 29.61
CA LEU A 58 -5.51 7.94 28.57
C LEU A 58 -6.32 6.72 28.96
N VAL A 59 -7.03 6.13 28.02
CA VAL A 59 -7.71 4.84 28.19
C VAL A 59 -7.00 3.80 27.34
N ILE A 60 -6.71 2.65 27.94
CA ILE A 60 -6.26 1.43 27.26
C ILE A 60 -7.41 0.44 27.36
N LEU A 61 -7.97 0.02 26.23
CA LEU A 61 -9.28 -0.62 26.15
C LEU A 61 -9.24 -1.93 25.36
N ASP A 62 -9.56 -3.04 26.00
CA ASP A 62 -9.76 -4.31 25.31
C ASP A 62 -11.03 -4.31 24.45
N ILE A 63 -11.01 -5.02 23.32
CA ILE A 63 -12.17 -5.12 22.43
C ILE A 63 -13.20 -6.14 22.92
N TRP A 64 -12.74 -7.28 23.41
CA TRP A 64 -13.58 -8.45 23.66
C TRP A 64 -13.85 -8.60 25.14
N MET A 65 -14.78 -7.79 25.65
CA MET A 65 -15.17 -7.82 27.06
C MET A 65 -16.60 -8.30 27.23
N SER A 66 -16.88 -8.96 28.35
CA SER A 66 -18.26 -9.30 28.73
C SER A 66 -19.12 -8.05 29.03
N GLY A 67 -20.35 -8.02 28.51
CA GLY A 67 -21.27 -6.90 28.71
C GLY A 67 -21.23 -5.89 27.56
N MET A 68 -20.80 -4.65 27.83
CA MET A 68 -20.58 -3.63 26.81
C MET A 68 -19.22 -3.89 26.16
N ASP A 69 -19.21 -4.11 24.84
CA ASP A 69 -17.96 -4.44 24.15
C ASP A 69 -17.02 -3.22 24.04
N GLY A 70 -15.75 -3.44 23.71
CA GLY A 70 -14.75 -2.36 23.66
C GLY A 70 -15.01 -1.33 22.55
N ILE A 71 -15.71 -1.71 21.47
CA ILE A 71 -16.04 -0.79 20.38
C ILE A 71 -17.20 0.12 20.79
N GLU A 72 -18.24 -0.44 21.40
CA GLU A 72 -19.34 0.32 22.00
C GLU A 72 -18.80 1.29 23.07
N THR A 73 -17.86 0.82 23.89
CA THR A 73 -17.20 1.63 24.91
C THR A 73 -16.40 2.78 24.28
N LEU A 74 -15.63 2.52 23.22
CA LEU A 74 -14.90 3.55 22.47
C LEU A 74 -15.84 4.63 21.93
N VAL A 75 -16.94 4.24 21.29
CA VAL A 75 -17.94 5.18 20.76
C VAL A 75 -18.49 6.06 21.89
N ALA A 76 -18.91 5.45 23.00
CA ALA A 76 -19.45 6.17 24.14
C ALA A 76 -18.43 7.13 24.80
N ILE A 77 -17.15 6.75 24.83
CA ILE A 77 -16.06 7.63 25.29
C ILE A 77 -15.91 8.81 24.33
N LYS A 78 -15.86 8.57 23.02
CA LYS A 78 -15.61 9.61 22.02
C LYS A 78 -16.78 10.58 21.85
N GLU A 79 -18.01 10.15 22.12
CA GLU A 79 -19.18 11.03 22.17
C GLU A 79 -19.13 12.02 23.36
N LYS A 80 -18.67 11.57 24.54
CA LYS A 80 -18.68 12.40 25.77
C LYS A 80 -17.36 13.13 26.04
N TRP A 81 -16.25 12.54 25.63
CA TRP A 81 -14.88 13.05 25.79
C TRP A 81 -14.10 12.92 24.47
N PRO A 82 -14.43 13.70 23.42
CA PRO A 82 -13.85 13.54 22.08
C PRO A 82 -12.31 13.60 22.05
N LYS A 83 -11.73 14.41 22.94
CA LYS A 83 -10.28 14.62 23.04
C LYS A 83 -9.53 13.61 23.91
N LEU A 84 -10.23 12.74 24.66
CA LEU A 84 -9.57 11.74 25.51
C LEU A 84 -8.94 10.66 24.62
N PRO A 85 -7.60 10.48 24.63
CA PRO A 85 -6.99 9.43 23.81
C PRO A 85 -7.39 8.04 24.30
N VAL A 86 -7.62 7.14 23.35
CA VAL A 86 -8.01 5.75 23.61
C VAL A 86 -7.15 4.83 22.76
N ILE A 87 -6.39 3.94 23.39
CA ILE A 87 -5.60 2.90 22.73
C ILE A 87 -6.37 1.58 22.85
N MET A 88 -6.67 0.95 21.73
CA MET A 88 -7.37 -0.33 21.72
C MET A 88 -6.39 -1.49 21.86
N ILE A 89 -6.78 -2.55 22.57
CA ILE A 89 -6.04 -3.80 22.68
C ILE A 89 -6.96 -4.95 22.22
N SER A 90 -6.44 -5.92 21.46
CA SER A 90 -7.22 -7.12 21.08
C SER A 90 -6.36 -8.33 20.82
N GLY A 91 -6.81 -9.50 21.30
CA GLY A 91 -6.20 -10.80 21.00
C GLY A 91 -6.74 -11.51 19.77
N HIS A 92 -7.75 -10.95 19.10
CA HIS A 92 -8.24 -11.40 17.80
C HIS A 92 -8.18 -10.23 16.84
N THR A 93 -7.04 -10.12 16.16
CA THR A 93 -6.74 -9.03 15.25
C THR A 93 -7.24 -9.34 13.86
N THR A 94 -8.25 -8.58 13.44
CA THR A 94 -8.58 -8.41 12.03
C THR A 94 -8.28 -6.97 11.65
N ILE A 95 -7.76 -6.75 10.44
CA ILE A 95 -7.48 -5.39 9.93
C ILE A 95 -8.77 -4.57 9.92
N ALA A 96 -9.92 -5.21 9.64
CA ALA A 96 -11.23 -4.59 9.72
C ALA A 96 -11.56 -4.03 11.13
N ALA A 97 -11.22 -4.75 12.19
CA ALA A 97 -11.45 -4.27 13.56
C ALA A 97 -10.56 -3.06 13.92
N ALA A 98 -9.29 -3.07 13.49
CA ALA A 98 -8.38 -1.96 13.70
C ALA A 98 -8.80 -0.71 12.92
N ILE A 99 -9.13 -0.85 11.64
CA ILE A 99 -9.64 0.26 10.80
C ILE A 99 -10.94 0.81 11.37
N LYS A 100 -11.86 -0.06 11.79
CA LYS A 100 -13.12 0.35 12.42
C LYS A 100 -12.84 1.16 13.69
N ALA A 101 -11.91 0.71 14.55
CA ALA A 101 -11.58 1.43 15.77
C ALA A 101 -10.94 2.80 15.50
N THR A 102 -10.02 2.90 14.54
CA THR A 102 -9.41 4.18 14.16
C THR A 102 -10.46 5.14 13.58
N LYS A 103 -11.37 4.67 12.71
CA LYS A 103 -12.49 5.49 12.20
C LYS A 103 -13.42 5.98 13.30
N LEU A 104 -13.53 5.24 14.40
CA LEU A 104 -14.32 5.59 15.57
C LEU A 104 -13.55 6.48 16.57
N GLY A 105 -12.33 6.90 16.24
CA GLY A 105 -11.55 7.88 17.02
C GLY A 105 -10.55 7.27 18.00
N ALA A 106 -10.22 5.98 17.89
CA ALA A 106 -9.10 5.40 18.62
C ALA A 106 -7.78 6.08 18.21
N THR A 107 -6.95 6.39 19.19
CA THR A 107 -5.62 7.01 19.01
C THR A 107 -4.62 6.00 18.47
N ASP A 108 -4.70 4.75 18.94
CA ASP A 108 -3.84 3.66 18.46
C ASP A 108 -4.51 2.30 18.70
N PHE A 109 -3.93 1.25 18.13
CA PHE A 109 -4.39 -0.13 18.24
C PHE A 109 -3.21 -1.09 18.43
N ILE A 110 -3.28 -1.91 19.47
CA ILE A 110 -2.24 -2.87 19.86
C ILE A 110 -2.80 -4.29 19.84
N GLU A 111 -2.03 -5.20 19.27
CA GLU A 111 -2.34 -6.63 19.18
C GLU A 111 -1.85 -7.37 20.44
N LYS A 112 -2.66 -8.28 21.00
CA LYS A 112 -2.17 -9.28 21.98
C LYS A 112 -1.51 -10.44 21.20
N PRO A 113 -0.36 -10.99 21.64
CA PRO A 113 0.34 -10.70 22.89
C PRO A 113 1.01 -9.32 22.88
N ILE A 114 0.85 -8.59 23.98
CA ILE A 114 1.24 -7.18 24.09
C ILE A 114 2.76 -7.07 24.13
N ASP A 115 3.34 -6.42 23.13
CA ASP A 115 4.73 -5.98 23.14
C ASP A 115 4.86 -4.72 24.01
N LEU A 116 5.66 -4.80 25.08
CA LEU A 116 5.80 -3.74 26.07
C LEU A 116 6.42 -2.47 25.46
N ASP A 117 7.39 -2.61 24.55
CA ASP A 117 8.03 -1.45 23.92
C ASP A 117 7.07 -0.74 22.97
N VAL A 118 6.23 -1.51 22.26
CA VAL A 118 5.15 -0.95 21.42
C VAL A 118 4.12 -0.22 22.28
N LEU A 119 3.68 -0.82 23.37
CA LEU A 119 2.74 -0.21 24.30
C LEU A 119 3.27 1.11 24.86
N LEU A 120 4.49 1.13 25.39
CA LEU A 120 5.06 2.31 26.02
C LEU A 120 5.28 3.46 25.02
N ARG A 121 5.67 3.14 23.77
CA ARG A 121 5.73 4.16 22.71
C ARG A 121 4.36 4.75 22.42
N SER A 122 3.34 3.91 22.25
CA SER A 122 1.97 4.34 21.95
C SER A 122 1.40 5.23 23.06
N VAL A 123 1.63 4.85 24.33
CA VAL A 123 1.25 5.64 25.50
C VAL A 123 1.94 7.01 25.52
N ARG A 124 3.26 7.06 25.30
CA ARG A 124 4.01 8.32 25.29
C ARG A 124 3.53 9.24 24.17
N MET A 125 3.32 8.71 22.97
CA MET A 125 2.80 9.46 21.82
C MET A 125 1.43 10.06 22.10
N ALA A 126 0.49 9.24 22.62
CA ALA A 126 -0.87 9.67 22.94
C ALA A 126 -0.90 10.79 24.00
N LEU A 127 0.05 10.80 24.94
CA LEU A 127 0.13 11.82 25.99
C LEU A 127 0.91 13.08 25.57
N SER A 128 1.73 13.02 24.52
CA SER A 128 2.51 14.18 24.02
C SER A 128 1.71 15.17 23.18
N ASP A 129 0.56 14.76 22.62
CA ASP A 129 -0.31 15.59 21.77
C ASP A 129 -0.97 16.77 22.52
N GLU A 130 -0.93 16.78 23.86
CA GLU A 130 -1.45 17.89 24.69
C GLU A 130 -0.60 19.18 24.66
N ARG A 131 0.59 19.20 24.02
CA ARG A 131 1.55 20.33 24.18
C ARG A 131 1.67 21.34 23.04
N GLN A 132 1.01 21.16 21.89
CA GLN A 132 1.20 22.06 20.72
C GLN A 132 0.06 23.04 20.39
N GLU A 133 -0.99 23.14 21.19
CA GLU A 133 -2.03 24.18 21.01
C GLU A 133 -1.92 25.26 22.10
N GLY A 134 -0.94 26.16 22.00
CA GLY A 134 -0.89 27.28 22.96
C GLY A 134 0.34 28.18 23.03
N SER A 135 0.84 28.72 21.91
CA SER A 135 1.51 30.04 21.90
C SER A 135 1.96 30.43 20.49
N GLY A 136 1.36 31.50 19.94
CA GLY A 136 1.85 32.16 18.73
C GLY A 136 3.01 33.14 19.01
N GLY A 137 3.87 33.31 18.01
CA GLY A 137 4.83 34.42 17.92
C GLY A 137 6.18 34.02 17.31
N PRO A 138 6.68 34.70 16.25
CA PRO A 138 7.90 34.32 15.55
C PRO A 138 9.13 34.90 16.26
N SER A 139 10.15 34.08 16.56
CA SER A 139 11.52 34.58 16.70
C SER A 139 12.56 33.46 16.52
N SER A 140 13.30 33.60 15.41
CA SER A 140 14.75 33.43 15.25
C SER A 140 15.53 32.43 16.14
N ASN A 141 16.11 31.43 15.48
CA ASN A 141 17.41 30.79 15.72
C ASN A 141 17.86 30.52 17.17
N ARG A 142 17.95 29.23 17.52
CA ARG A 142 19.23 28.52 17.73
C ARG A 142 19.00 27.01 17.93
N THR A 143 19.44 26.27 16.91
CA THR A 143 20.22 25.03 16.98
C THR A 143 20.15 24.21 18.26
N GLU A 144 19.50 23.04 18.20
CA GLU A 144 20.13 21.76 18.57
C GLU A 144 19.38 20.59 17.94
N SER A 145 20.14 19.75 17.25
CA SER A 145 19.72 18.73 16.31
C SER A 145 19.10 17.51 16.99
N THR A 146 17.94 17.09 16.52
CA THR A 146 17.55 15.67 16.51
C THR A 146 16.85 15.42 15.17
N SER A 147 17.66 14.97 14.21
CA SER A 147 17.32 14.78 12.80
C SER A 147 16.22 13.74 12.61
N ILE A 148 15.00 14.20 12.33
CA ILE A 148 14.08 13.48 11.46
C ILE A 148 14.61 13.73 10.04
N LEU A 149 14.97 12.67 9.33
CA LEU A 149 15.48 12.74 7.97
C LEU A 149 14.43 13.37 7.05
N GLU A 150 14.61 14.64 6.71
CA GLU A 150 14.03 15.26 5.52
C GLU A 150 14.66 14.61 4.29
N ILE A 151 14.00 13.61 3.72
CA ILE A 151 14.27 13.18 2.35
C ILE A 151 13.29 13.95 1.46
N GLY A 152 13.83 14.94 0.74
CA GLY A 152 13.07 15.95 -0.02
C GLY A 152 13.89 17.20 -0.39
N GLY A 153 15.16 17.29 0.04
CA GLY A 153 16.06 18.36 -0.39
C GLY A 153 16.59 18.16 -1.82
N GLU A 154 16.92 19.26 -2.50
CA GLU A 154 17.51 19.29 -3.87
C GLU A 154 18.69 18.32 -4.09
N ALA A 155 19.40 17.94 -3.02
CA ALA A 155 20.55 17.03 -3.08
C ALA A 155 20.17 15.55 -3.32
N ASP A 156 18.97 15.10 -2.98
CA ASP A 156 18.52 13.71 -3.21
C ASP A 156 17.87 13.52 -4.58
N LEU A 157 17.26 14.57 -5.13
CA LEU A 157 16.78 14.59 -6.53
C LEU A 157 17.91 14.41 -7.54
N ALA A 158 19.14 14.84 -7.22
CA ALA A 158 20.32 14.66 -8.06
C ALA A 158 20.76 13.19 -8.24
N LYS A 159 20.23 12.25 -7.44
CA LYS A 159 20.50 10.81 -7.55
C LYS A 159 19.44 10.06 -8.37
N ILE A 160 18.39 10.74 -8.80
CA ILE A 160 17.37 10.16 -9.67
C ILE A 160 17.99 9.97 -11.05
N ASN A 161 18.26 8.71 -11.40
CA ASN A 161 18.74 8.40 -12.74
C ASN A 161 17.59 8.66 -13.71
N ASN A 162 17.75 9.67 -14.59
CA ASN A 162 16.82 9.98 -15.67
C ASN A 162 16.87 8.87 -16.75
N VAL A 163 16.38 7.68 -16.43
CA VAL A 163 16.40 6.52 -17.34
C VAL A 163 15.25 6.59 -18.34
N VAL A 164 14.14 7.22 -17.96
CA VAL A 164 12.85 7.06 -18.65
C VAL A 164 12.68 7.98 -19.87
N PHE A 165 13.23 9.19 -19.84
CA PHE A 165 13.01 10.21 -20.88
C PHE A 165 14.24 10.47 -21.76
N ARG A 166 14.73 9.45 -22.48
CA ARG A 166 15.64 9.67 -23.61
C ARG A 166 14.98 10.55 -24.69
N SER A 167 15.69 11.59 -25.14
CA SER A 167 15.23 12.59 -26.11
C SER A 167 15.13 12.06 -27.55
N SER A 168 15.89 11.00 -27.88
CA SER A 168 15.75 10.24 -29.12
C SER A 168 14.82 9.04 -28.91
N GLN A 169 13.80 8.92 -29.76
CA GLN A 169 12.87 7.78 -29.80
C GLN A 169 12.53 7.55 -31.27
N ARG A 170 12.78 6.34 -31.79
CA ARG A 170 12.46 5.96 -33.18
C ARG A 170 10.96 5.86 -33.40
N MET A 171 10.30 5.12 -32.52
CA MET A 171 8.87 4.80 -32.56
C MET A 171 8.03 5.82 -31.78
N ARG A 172 7.71 6.96 -32.40
CA ARG A 172 6.97 8.07 -31.75
C ARG A 172 5.48 8.03 -32.08
N GLY A 173 4.66 7.86 -31.06
CA GLY A 173 3.20 7.94 -31.15
C GLY A 173 2.66 9.32 -30.81
N ARG A 174 1.46 9.35 -30.22
CA ARG A 174 0.84 10.59 -29.73
C ARG A 174 1.74 11.30 -28.70
N LYS A 175 1.66 12.63 -28.71
CA LYS A 175 2.32 13.50 -27.73
C LYS A 175 1.46 13.57 -26.47
N ILE A 176 2.09 13.49 -25.29
CA ILE A 176 1.42 13.36 -23.99
C ILE A 176 2.09 14.32 -23.01
N GLY A 177 1.28 15.07 -22.25
CA GLY A 177 1.74 15.93 -21.16
C GLY A 177 2.22 15.11 -19.97
N GLN A 178 3.09 15.70 -19.16
CA GLN A 178 3.59 15.05 -17.95
C GLN A 178 2.66 15.31 -16.78
N LYS A 179 2.54 14.34 -15.87
CA LYS A 179 1.67 14.44 -14.70
C LYS A 179 2.34 13.92 -13.44
N THR A 180 1.97 14.51 -12.32
CA THR A 180 2.30 14.06 -10.97
C THR A 180 1.08 14.21 -10.05
N LEU A 181 1.22 13.89 -8.75
CA LEU A 181 0.18 14.14 -7.77
C LEU A 181 0.26 15.58 -7.25
N VAL A 182 -0.88 16.18 -6.87
CA VAL A 182 -0.84 17.56 -6.34
C VAL A 182 -0.11 17.62 -5.00
N HIS A 183 -0.29 16.60 -4.15
CA HIS A 183 0.28 16.52 -2.80
C HIS A 183 0.84 15.12 -2.54
N SER A 184 1.60 14.95 -1.46
CA SER A 184 1.99 13.61 -1.01
C SER A 184 0.80 12.85 -0.44
N ALA A 185 0.76 11.53 -0.65
CA ALA A 185 -0.30 10.65 -0.20
C ALA A 185 0.27 9.45 0.58
N ILE A 186 -0.47 8.94 1.56
CA ILE A 186 -0.03 7.82 2.42
C ILE A 186 -1.12 6.76 2.47
N LEU A 187 -0.71 5.50 2.36
CA LEU A 187 -1.57 4.34 2.45
C LEU A 187 -0.86 3.24 3.25
N TYR A 188 -1.60 2.59 4.16
CA TYR A 188 -1.06 1.54 5.02
C TYR A 188 -1.66 0.18 4.65
N GLY A 189 -0.83 -0.86 4.62
CA GLY A 189 -1.29 -2.22 4.34
C GLY A 189 -0.26 -3.30 4.68
N GLN A 190 -0.35 -4.43 3.99
CA GLN A 190 0.53 -5.59 4.17
C GLN A 190 0.97 -6.08 2.79
N GLY A 191 2.22 -6.53 2.65
CA GLY A 191 2.68 -7.19 1.42
C GLY A 191 2.04 -8.58 1.25
N LEU A 192 1.72 -8.97 0.00
CA LEU A 192 1.08 -10.26 -0.31
C LEU A 192 1.99 -11.45 0.01
N HIS A 193 3.25 -11.37 -0.40
CA HIS A 193 4.18 -12.48 -0.31
C HIS A 193 4.92 -12.47 1.03
N SER A 194 5.44 -11.33 1.46
CA SER A 194 6.20 -11.25 2.71
C SER A 194 5.32 -11.33 3.96
N GLY A 195 4.05 -10.93 3.87
CA GLY A 195 3.17 -10.79 5.04
C GLY A 195 3.63 -9.73 6.04
N LYS A 196 4.57 -8.84 5.68
CA LYS A 196 5.01 -7.76 6.58
C LYS A 196 4.09 -6.54 6.43
N LYS A 197 3.84 -5.83 7.55
CA LYS A 197 3.20 -4.50 7.51
C LYS A 197 4.07 -3.59 6.64
N SER A 198 3.47 -3.00 5.61
CA SER A 198 4.13 -2.09 4.68
C SER A 198 3.32 -0.79 4.61
N GLY A 199 4.03 0.33 4.55
CA GLY A 199 3.44 1.62 4.23
C GLY A 199 3.80 1.97 2.79
N LEU A 200 2.91 2.68 2.12
CA LEU A 200 3.11 3.26 0.82
C LEU A 200 3.02 4.78 0.96
N ILE A 201 4.06 5.49 0.57
CA ILE A 201 4.05 6.95 0.49
C ILE A 201 4.28 7.33 -0.97
N LEU A 202 3.38 8.13 -1.53
CA LEU A 202 3.49 8.67 -2.87
C LEU A 202 3.89 10.14 -2.74
N GLU A 203 5.03 10.51 -3.32
CA GLU A 203 5.53 11.88 -3.30
C GLU A 203 5.69 12.39 -4.74
N PRO A 204 5.15 13.58 -5.06
CA PRO A 204 5.29 14.12 -6.40
C PRO A 204 6.75 14.42 -6.73
N LEU A 205 7.13 14.18 -7.99
CA LEU A 205 8.47 14.47 -8.50
C LEU A 205 8.41 15.53 -9.61
N PRO A 206 9.49 16.30 -9.82
CA PRO A 206 9.59 17.25 -10.93
C PRO A 206 9.45 16.60 -12.31
N PRO A 207 9.16 17.39 -13.37
CA PRO A 207 9.10 16.88 -14.74
C PRO A 207 10.38 16.14 -15.15
N ASN A 208 10.21 15.11 -15.99
CA ASN A 208 11.22 14.21 -16.54
C ASN A 208 11.92 13.29 -15.51
N SER A 209 11.38 13.22 -14.29
CA SER A 209 11.92 12.31 -13.28
C SER A 209 11.59 10.86 -13.61
N GLY A 210 10.37 10.54 -14.03
CA GLY A 210 9.88 9.16 -14.12
C GLY A 210 9.36 8.63 -12.79
N ILE A 211 8.91 7.37 -12.76
CA ILE A 211 8.48 6.69 -11.53
C ILE A 211 9.66 5.98 -10.87
N HIS A 212 9.79 6.15 -9.56
CA HIS A 212 10.87 5.61 -8.75
C HIS A 212 10.33 4.92 -7.50
N PHE A 213 10.96 3.83 -7.09
CA PHE A 213 10.69 3.17 -5.82
C PHE A 213 11.86 3.33 -4.86
N VAL A 214 11.59 3.50 -3.56
CA VAL A 214 12.64 3.55 -2.53
C VAL A 214 12.14 2.95 -1.21
N GLY A 215 13.06 2.42 -0.41
CA GLY A 215 12.75 2.02 0.97
C GLY A 215 12.27 3.22 1.80
N ILE A 216 11.37 3.01 2.78
CA ILE A 216 10.89 4.10 3.67
C ILE A 216 12.06 4.83 4.36
N SER A 217 13.08 4.08 4.77
CA SER A 217 14.32 4.61 5.34
C SER A 217 15.50 4.58 4.37
N GLY A 218 15.24 4.24 3.10
CA GLY A 218 16.26 4.12 2.07
C GLY A 218 16.57 5.45 1.41
N SER A 219 17.77 5.59 0.86
CA SER A 219 18.23 6.81 0.19
C SER A 219 18.52 6.63 -1.31
N ILE A 220 18.45 5.41 -1.82
CA ILE A 220 18.78 5.07 -3.21
C ILE A 220 17.50 4.64 -3.93
N PRO A 221 16.91 5.49 -4.78
CA PRO A 221 15.71 5.11 -5.52
C PRO A 221 16.05 4.17 -6.69
N VAL A 222 15.27 3.10 -6.85
CA VAL A 222 15.28 2.23 -8.04
C VAL A 222 14.27 2.76 -9.06
N PRO A 223 14.66 3.05 -10.31
CA PRO A 223 13.71 3.45 -11.34
C PRO A 223 12.74 2.31 -11.68
N ALA A 224 11.47 2.65 -11.90
CA ALA A 224 10.46 1.73 -12.40
C ALA A 224 10.63 1.47 -13.90
N HIS A 225 11.72 0.76 -14.23
CA HIS A 225 12.14 0.53 -15.61
C HIS A 225 12.64 -0.90 -15.81
N LEU A 226 12.46 -1.42 -17.03
CA LEU A 226 12.84 -2.77 -17.45
C LEU A 226 14.26 -3.18 -17.03
N ASP A 227 15.22 -2.26 -17.09
CA ASP A 227 16.63 -2.51 -16.78
C ASP A 227 16.86 -2.90 -15.30
N PHE A 228 15.92 -2.61 -14.41
CA PHE A 228 16.02 -2.89 -12.98
C PHE A 228 15.12 -4.05 -12.52
N VAL A 229 14.47 -4.76 -13.45
CA VAL A 229 13.67 -5.95 -13.13
C VAL A 229 14.61 -7.09 -12.69
N ASP A 230 14.49 -7.50 -11.43
CA ASP A 230 15.30 -8.54 -10.79
C ASP A 230 14.64 -9.92 -10.88
N SER A 231 13.35 -10.01 -10.58
CA SER A 231 12.60 -11.27 -10.64
C SER A 231 11.13 -11.08 -11.03
N THR A 232 10.58 -12.14 -11.64
CA THR A 232 9.22 -12.20 -12.20
C THR A 232 8.51 -13.52 -11.85
N GLY A 233 8.95 -14.20 -10.79
CA GLY A 233 8.49 -15.55 -10.47
C GLY A 233 7.00 -15.63 -10.11
N PHE A 234 6.53 -14.71 -9.26
CA PHE A 234 5.14 -14.63 -8.81
C PHE A 234 4.58 -13.20 -8.79
N ALA A 235 5.46 -12.22 -8.93
CA ALA A 235 5.21 -10.79 -8.94
C ALA A 235 6.40 -10.14 -9.65
N THR A 236 6.23 -8.91 -10.12
CA THR A 236 7.33 -8.14 -10.69
C THR A 236 8.09 -7.44 -9.56
N THR A 237 9.41 -7.67 -9.51
CA THR A 237 10.30 -7.08 -8.50
C THR A 237 11.42 -6.28 -9.14
N LEU A 238 11.61 -5.06 -8.67
CA LEU A 238 12.72 -4.19 -9.03
C LEU A 238 13.83 -4.27 -8.00
N LYS A 239 15.07 -4.11 -8.45
CA LYS A 239 16.25 -4.03 -7.57
C LYS A 239 17.31 -3.09 -8.11
N LEU A 240 17.87 -2.28 -7.22
CA LEU A 240 19.09 -1.51 -7.46
C LEU A 240 19.88 -1.43 -6.16
N GLU A 241 21.08 -1.99 -6.18
CA GLU A 241 21.92 -2.12 -4.98
C GLU A 241 21.15 -2.81 -3.84
N ASP A 242 21.00 -2.12 -2.70
CA ASP A 242 20.28 -2.61 -1.52
C ASP A 242 18.78 -2.25 -1.53
N THR A 243 18.31 -1.45 -2.50
CA THR A 243 16.89 -1.12 -2.64
C THR A 243 16.18 -2.17 -3.47
N GLN A 244 15.02 -2.61 -2.97
CA GLN A 244 14.13 -3.55 -3.65
C GLN A 244 12.69 -3.05 -3.54
N ALA A 245 11.87 -3.31 -4.56
CA ALA A 245 10.43 -3.14 -4.53
C ALA A 245 9.74 -4.27 -5.30
N GLY A 246 9.02 -5.13 -4.60
CA GLY A 246 8.23 -6.24 -5.16
C GLY A 246 6.74 -5.93 -5.26
N THR A 247 6.04 -6.70 -6.10
CA THR A 247 4.58 -6.64 -6.28
C THR A 247 4.12 -5.26 -6.75
N ILE A 248 4.86 -4.69 -7.69
CA ILE A 248 4.64 -3.32 -8.18
C ILE A 248 3.55 -3.25 -9.27
N GLU A 249 3.19 -4.37 -9.87
CA GLU A 249 2.30 -4.47 -11.03
C GLU A 249 0.96 -3.75 -10.81
N HIS A 250 0.33 -3.86 -9.63
CA HIS A 250 -1.00 -3.28 -9.40
C HIS A 250 -0.95 -1.75 -9.29
N ILE A 251 0.02 -1.22 -8.54
CA ILE A 251 0.22 0.23 -8.44
C ILE A 251 0.67 0.80 -9.79
N MET A 252 1.57 0.12 -10.51
CA MET A 252 2.01 0.55 -11.85
C MET A 252 0.84 0.56 -12.84
N SER A 253 -0.09 -0.38 -12.72
CA SER A 253 -1.31 -0.43 -13.54
C SER A 253 -2.21 0.79 -13.27
N ALA A 254 -2.40 1.16 -12.00
CA ALA A 254 -3.12 2.38 -11.63
C ALA A 254 -2.39 3.63 -12.13
N LEU A 255 -1.09 3.76 -11.90
CA LEU A 255 -0.31 4.92 -12.34
C LEU A 255 -0.36 5.10 -13.87
N HIS A 256 -0.28 4.00 -14.63
CA HIS A 256 -0.49 4.02 -16.08
C HIS A 256 -1.88 4.55 -16.44
N ALA A 257 -2.92 4.03 -15.79
CA ALA A 257 -4.31 4.39 -16.10
C ALA A 257 -4.63 5.86 -15.83
N TYR A 258 -4.02 6.47 -14.80
CA TYR A 258 -4.17 7.90 -14.51
C TYR A 258 -3.12 8.78 -15.22
N GLY A 259 -2.20 8.16 -15.97
CA GLY A 259 -1.17 8.86 -16.74
C GLY A 259 -0.10 9.54 -15.88
N ILE A 260 0.16 9.05 -14.67
CA ILE A 260 1.17 9.61 -13.75
C ILE A 260 2.56 9.30 -14.28
N THR A 261 3.34 10.33 -14.62
CA THR A 261 4.66 10.16 -15.22
C THR A 261 5.81 10.34 -14.23
N ASN A 262 5.65 11.20 -13.21
CA ASN A 262 6.72 11.56 -12.29
C ASN A 262 6.27 11.34 -10.85
N LEU A 263 6.83 10.33 -10.17
CA LEU A 263 6.41 9.97 -8.81
C LEU A 263 7.49 9.20 -8.07
N LEU A 264 7.68 9.51 -6.79
CA LEU A 264 8.48 8.72 -5.87
C LEU A 264 7.53 7.87 -5.01
N VAL A 265 7.75 6.56 -5.01
CA VAL A 265 6.99 5.57 -4.27
C VAL A 265 7.86 5.01 -3.16
N LYS A 266 7.57 5.34 -1.90
CA LYS A 266 8.27 4.79 -0.74
C LYS A 266 7.53 3.58 -0.19
N CYS A 267 8.18 2.43 -0.11
CA CYS A 267 7.61 1.19 0.43
C CYS A 267 8.65 0.28 1.10
N ASN A 268 8.22 -0.64 1.97
CA ASN A 268 9.11 -1.58 2.66
C ASN A 268 9.34 -2.86 1.85
N SER A 269 10.23 -2.80 0.85
CA SER A 269 10.64 -3.93 -0.03
C SER A 269 9.53 -4.57 -0.88
N GLU A 270 8.26 -4.35 -0.55
CA GLU A 270 7.07 -4.85 -1.22
C GLU A 270 5.95 -3.80 -1.09
N VAL A 271 5.25 -3.56 -2.20
CA VAL A 271 4.06 -2.71 -2.23
C VAL A 271 2.92 -3.43 -1.49
N PRO A 272 2.15 -2.73 -0.63
CA PRO A 272 1.00 -3.33 0.02
C PRO A 272 -0.01 -3.88 -1.01
N VAL A 273 -0.50 -5.10 -0.82
CA VAL A 273 -1.45 -5.74 -1.76
C VAL A 273 -2.87 -5.22 -1.65
N MET A 274 -3.18 -4.54 -0.54
CA MET A 274 -4.50 -3.99 -0.26
C MET A 274 -5.58 -5.08 -0.30
N ASP A 275 -6.62 -4.93 -1.13
CA ASP A 275 -7.66 -5.93 -1.35
C ASP A 275 -7.33 -6.95 -2.46
N GLY A 276 -6.12 -6.90 -3.02
CA GLY A 276 -5.68 -7.72 -4.15
C GLY A 276 -5.94 -7.10 -5.52
N SER A 277 -6.55 -5.92 -5.58
CA SER A 277 -6.88 -5.20 -6.81
C SER A 277 -6.19 -3.84 -6.85
N ALA A 278 -6.51 -3.01 -7.84
CA ALA A 278 -5.96 -1.65 -7.96
C ALA A 278 -6.89 -0.54 -7.43
N VAL A 279 -8.08 -0.86 -6.93
CA VAL A 279 -9.10 0.13 -6.53
C VAL A 279 -8.61 1.10 -5.47
N ASP A 280 -7.89 0.61 -4.46
CA ASP A 280 -7.37 1.47 -3.39
C ASP A 280 -6.30 2.44 -3.91
N PHE A 281 -5.47 2.02 -4.87
CA PHE A 281 -4.52 2.93 -5.53
C PHE A 281 -5.22 3.96 -6.41
N CYS A 282 -6.25 3.56 -7.15
CA CYS A 282 -7.05 4.47 -7.95
C CYS A 282 -7.73 5.54 -7.06
N SER A 283 -8.37 5.11 -5.98
CA SER A 283 -9.05 6.00 -5.03
C SER A 283 -8.06 6.97 -4.40
N LEU A 284 -6.87 6.51 -4.00
CA LEU A 284 -5.81 7.37 -3.45
C LEU A 284 -5.37 8.45 -4.45
N ILE A 285 -5.17 8.09 -5.72
CA ILE A 285 -4.79 9.04 -6.79
C ILE A 285 -5.90 10.07 -7.02
N GLU A 286 -7.17 9.63 -7.06
CA GLU A 286 -8.32 10.51 -7.24
C GLU A 286 -8.51 11.48 -6.07
N GLU A 287 -8.39 10.99 -4.84
CA GLU A 287 -8.51 11.80 -3.61
C GLU A 287 -7.37 12.83 -3.50
N THR A 288 -6.15 12.45 -3.89
CA THR A 288 -4.97 13.33 -3.87
C THR A 288 -5.03 14.38 -4.99
N GLY A 289 -5.63 14.02 -6.13
CA GLY A 289 -5.66 14.82 -7.33
C GLY A 289 -4.37 14.73 -8.15
N ILE A 290 -4.46 15.15 -9.41
CA ILE A 290 -3.39 15.09 -10.41
C ILE A 290 -3.02 16.50 -10.85
N GLU A 291 -1.72 16.78 -10.92
CA GLU A 291 -1.14 18.02 -11.43
C GLU A 291 -0.47 17.78 -12.80
N GLU A 292 -0.83 18.59 -13.79
CA GLU A 292 -0.14 18.64 -15.08
C GLU A 292 1.17 19.43 -14.94
N GLN A 293 2.23 18.95 -15.57
CA GLN A 293 3.57 19.49 -15.47
C GLN A 293 4.09 19.99 -16.82
N GLU A 294 5.00 20.97 -16.78
CA GLU A 294 5.67 21.49 -17.97
C GLU A 294 6.46 20.40 -18.70
N GLY A 295 6.32 20.37 -20.03
CA GLY A 295 6.99 19.41 -20.90
C GLY A 295 6.10 18.26 -21.34
N GLU A 296 6.54 17.61 -22.41
CA GLU A 296 5.77 16.54 -23.08
C GLU A 296 6.70 15.38 -23.43
N HIS A 297 6.13 14.20 -23.54
CA HIS A 297 6.80 13.02 -24.08
C HIS A 297 5.93 12.36 -25.16
N TYR A 298 6.47 11.33 -25.81
CA TYR A 298 5.75 10.55 -26.82
C TYR A 298 5.37 9.19 -26.26
N ALA A 299 4.18 8.71 -26.62
CA ALA A 299 3.85 7.28 -26.53
C ALA A 299 4.80 6.46 -27.43
N ILE A 300 4.96 5.19 -27.11
CA ILE A 300 5.70 4.24 -27.95
C ILE A 300 4.76 3.70 -29.02
N LEU A 301 4.95 4.11 -30.27
CA LEU A 301 4.15 3.64 -31.41
C LEU A 301 4.67 2.32 -31.94
N ILE A 302 3.87 1.27 -31.84
CA ILE A 302 4.24 -0.03 -32.39
C ILE A 302 4.06 0.01 -33.91
N ASP A 303 5.17 -0.12 -34.64
CA ASP A 303 5.20 -0.05 -36.12
C ASP A 303 5.28 -1.41 -36.81
N LYS A 304 5.46 -2.49 -36.03
CA LYS A 304 5.50 -3.88 -36.51
C LYS A 304 5.04 -4.86 -35.45
N VAL A 305 4.77 -6.09 -35.88
CA VAL A 305 4.39 -7.18 -34.99
C VAL A 305 5.62 -7.71 -34.26
N LEU A 306 5.56 -7.78 -32.93
CA LEU A 306 6.57 -8.42 -32.08
C LEU A 306 5.88 -9.48 -31.23
N ARG A 307 6.49 -10.66 -31.13
CA ARG A 307 5.91 -11.81 -30.42
C ARG A 307 6.95 -12.48 -29.54
N TYR A 308 6.57 -12.74 -28.30
CA TYR A 308 7.30 -13.54 -27.33
C TYR A 308 6.49 -14.80 -26.99
N GLY A 309 7.17 -15.93 -26.81
CA GLY A 309 6.52 -17.23 -26.60
C GLY A 309 6.15 -17.97 -27.89
N LYS A 310 5.51 -19.14 -27.74
CA LYS A 310 5.20 -20.07 -28.83
C LYS A 310 3.84 -20.74 -28.60
N ASP A 311 3.24 -21.23 -29.68
CA ASP A 311 2.04 -22.07 -29.64
C ASP A 311 0.90 -21.43 -28.81
N ASN A 312 0.50 -22.06 -27.72
CA ASN A 312 -0.64 -21.68 -26.87
C ASN A 312 -0.25 -20.78 -25.67
N GLU A 313 1.03 -20.43 -25.53
CA GLU A 313 1.52 -19.56 -24.45
C GLU A 313 2.41 -18.47 -25.08
N PHE A 314 1.81 -17.30 -25.28
CA PHE A 314 2.47 -16.21 -26.00
C PHE A 314 1.88 -14.85 -25.64
N ILE A 315 2.70 -13.83 -25.79
CA ILE A 315 2.27 -12.45 -25.83
C ILE A 315 2.81 -11.79 -27.11
N GLN A 316 1.94 -11.06 -27.79
CA GLN A 316 2.25 -10.38 -29.04
C GLN A 316 1.77 -8.94 -28.95
N ILE A 317 2.50 -8.02 -29.58
CA ILE A 317 2.03 -6.66 -29.80
C ILE A 317 2.07 -6.36 -31.30
N GLU A 318 1.04 -5.68 -31.79
CA GLU A 318 0.90 -5.29 -33.20
C GLU A 318 0.47 -3.82 -33.35
N PRO A 319 0.72 -3.20 -34.51
CA PRO A 319 0.32 -1.82 -34.76
C PRO A 319 -1.19 -1.64 -34.58
N SER A 320 -1.56 -0.62 -33.82
CA SER A 320 -2.94 -0.21 -33.58
C SER A 320 -2.98 1.28 -33.27
N GLU A 321 -4.06 1.97 -33.64
CA GLU A 321 -4.25 3.37 -33.30
C GLU A 321 -4.50 3.56 -31.80
N ASN A 322 -5.14 2.58 -31.16
CA ASN A 322 -5.50 2.59 -29.74
C ASN A 322 -4.63 1.61 -28.94
N PHE A 323 -4.55 1.82 -27.63
CA PHE A 323 -4.01 0.83 -26.71
C PHE A 323 -5.10 -0.20 -26.36
N VAL A 324 -4.90 -1.45 -26.78
CA VAL A 324 -5.87 -2.54 -26.64
C VAL A 324 -5.17 -3.76 -26.06
N ILE A 325 -5.82 -4.46 -25.13
CA ILE A 325 -5.35 -5.74 -24.58
C ILE A 325 -6.42 -6.79 -24.84
N ASP A 326 -6.05 -7.80 -25.60
CA ASP A 326 -6.84 -8.97 -25.95
C ASP A 326 -6.25 -10.17 -25.20
N TYR A 327 -6.89 -10.58 -24.11
CA TYR A 327 -6.33 -11.57 -23.19
C TYR A 327 -7.18 -12.84 -23.17
N THR A 328 -6.52 -13.99 -23.34
CA THR A 328 -7.10 -15.32 -23.18
C THR A 328 -6.37 -16.08 -22.07
N LEU A 329 -7.13 -16.65 -21.14
CA LEU A 329 -6.64 -17.66 -20.20
C LEU A 329 -7.51 -18.90 -20.26
N ASN A 330 -6.91 -20.04 -19.96
CA ASN A 330 -7.54 -21.35 -20.01
C ASN A 330 -6.95 -22.22 -18.90
N TYR A 331 -7.60 -22.17 -17.73
CA TYR A 331 -7.26 -23.06 -16.62
C TYR A 331 -8.25 -24.23 -16.57
N PRO A 332 -7.87 -25.36 -15.93
CA PRO A 332 -8.83 -26.39 -15.59
C PRO A 332 -10.02 -25.83 -14.80
N SER A 333 -11.12 -26.59 -14.77
CA SER A 333 -12.24 -26.33 -13.86
C SER A 333 -11.73 -26.01 -12.45
N PRO A 334 -12.26 -25.00 -11.76
CA PRO A 334 -13.52 -24.28 -12.06
C PRO A 334 -13.37 -23.02 -12.94
N LEU A 335 -12.15 -22.53 -13.22
CA LEU A 335 -11.97 -21.27 -13.96
C LEU A 335 -12.37 -21.39 -15.43
N GLY A 336 -11.92 -22.47 -16.07
CA GLY A 336 -12.14 -22.71 -17.50
C GLY A 336 -11.44 -21.69 -18.41
N LEU A 337 -11.97 -21.60 -19.63
CA LEU A 337 -11.56 -20.63 -20.66
C LEU A 337 -12.25 -19.28 -20.39
N GLN A 338 -11.44 -18.23 -20.23
CA GLN A 338 -11.93 -16.85 -20.20
C GLN A 338 -11.21 -16.02 -21.27
N HIS A 339 -11.95 -15.11 -21.88
CA HIS A 339 -11.46 -14.22 -22.93
C HIS A 339 -12.05 -12.83 -22.71
N LEU A 340 -11.21 -11.81 -22.76
CA LEU A 340 -11.64 -10.43 -22.65
C LEU A 340 -10.77 -9.53 -23.54
N VAL A 341 -11.42 -8.62 -24.27
CA VAL A 341 -10.76 -7.54 -25.01
C VAL A 341 -11.07 -6.23 -24.32
N PHE A 342 -10.04 -5.57 -23.81
CA PHE A 342 -10.12 -4.27 -23.16
C PHE A 342 -9.43 -3.22 -24.03
N GLN A 343 -10.18 -2.22 -24.50
CA GLN A 343 -9.62 -1.02 -25.11
C GLN A 343 -9.49 0.06 -24.04
N PHE A 344 -8.28 0.57 -23.84
CA PHE A 344 -8.06 1.61 -22.86
C PHE A 344 -8.61 2.96 -23.35
N GLU A 345 -9.36 3.63 -22.49
CA GLU A 345 -9.96 4.94 -22.76
C GLU A 345 -9.83 5.84 -21.53
N GLU A 346 -9.54 7.12 -21.74
CA GLU A 346 -9.41 8.13 -20.68
C GLU A 346 -10.80 8.62 -20.19
N ASN A 347 -11.73 7.69 -19.94
CA ASN A 347 -13.11 7.94 -19.51
C ASN A 347 -13.46 7.19 -18.20
N GLY A 348 -12.44 6.70 -17.50
CA GLY A 348 -12.58 5.90 -16.28
C GLY A 348 -13.01 4.44 -16.52
N SER A 349 -12.94 3.91 -17.75
CA SER A 349 -13.22 2.50 -18.03
C SER A 349 -12.31 1.57 -17.22
N PHE A 350 -11.03 1.89 -17.10
CA PHE A 350 -10.09 1.14 -16.26
C PHE A 350 -10.60 1.01 -14.81
N HIS A 351 -10.97 2.13 -14.17
CA HIS A 351 -11.44 2.14 -12.79
C HIS A 351 -12.71 1.29 -12.59
N ARG A 352 -13.62 1.27 -13.57
CA ARG A 352 -14.88 0.52 -13.48
C ARG A 352 -14.74 -0.95 -13.82
N GLU A 353 -13.91 -1.29 -14.81
CA GLU A 353 -13.93 -2.60 -15.47
C GLU A 353 -12.71 -3.47 -15.16
N ILE A 354 -11.56 -2.87 -14.81
CA ILE A 354 -10.29 -3.59 -14.63
C ILE A 354 -9.78 -3.45 -13.20
N ALA A 355 -9.71 -2.22 -12.67
CA ALA A 355 -9.18 -1.94 -11.35
C ALA A 355 -9.76 -2.79 -10.21
N PRO A 356 -11.07 -3.14 -10.18
CA PRO A 356 -11.63 -3.94 -9.09
C PRO A 356 -11.31 -5.43 -9.15
N ALA A 357 -10.68 -5.92 -10.22
CA ALA A 357 -10.37 -7.34 -10.37
C ALA A 357 -9.21 -7.76 -9.45
N ARG A 358 -9.50 -8.63 -8.49
CA ARG A 358 -8.51 -9.07 -7.50
C ARG A 358 -7.60 -10.17 -8.03
N THR A 359 -6.40 -10.22 -7.45
CA THR A 359 -5.45 -11.30 -7.66
C THR A 359 -6.03 -12.62 -7.22
N PHE A 360 -5.53 -13.71 -7.77
CA PHE A 360 -6.10 -15.03 -7.52
C PHE A 360 -5.04 -16.12 -7.42
N GLY A 361 -5.40 -17.19 -6.72
CA GLY A 361 -4.58 -18.38 -6.57
C GLY A 361 -5.43 -19.64 -6.42
N PHE A 362 -4.79 -20.80 -6.42
CA PHE A 362 -5.46 -22.09 -6.28
C PHE A 362 -5.05 -22.79 -4.98
N VAL A 363 -5.99 -23.49 -4.34
CA VAL A 363 -5.75 -24.22 -3.07
C VAL A 363 -4.59 -25.21 -3.20
N LYS A 364 -4.52 -25.91 -4.34
CA LYS A 364 -3.45 -26.87 -4.66
C LYS A 364 -2.05 -26.25 -4.65
N ASP A 365 -1.93 -24.95 -4.90
CA ASP A 365 -0.65 -24.26 -5.06
C ASP A 365 -0.20 -23.57 -3.74
N ILE A 366 -1.12 -23.31 -2.80
CA ILE A 366 -0.81 -22.64 -1.52
C ILE A 366 0.30 -23.36 -0.75
N SER A 367 0.20 -24.68 -0.60
CA SER A 367 1.18 -25.45 0.17
C SER A 367 2.59 -25.38 -0.41
N PHE A 368 2.70 -25.20 -1.73
CA PHE A 368 3.98 -25.01 -2.42
C PHE A 368 4.52 -23.59 -2.21
N LEU A 369 3.67 -22.57 -2.37
CA LEU A 369 4.03 -21.16 -2.17
C LEU A 369 4.50 -20.89 -0.73
N GLN A 370 3.76 -21.38 0.26
CA GLN A 370 4.12 -21.20 1.68
C GLN A 370 5.45 -21.86 2.03
N LYS A 371 5.78 -23.03 1.45
CA LYS A 371 7.08 -23.69 1.64
C LYS A 371 8.25 -22.87 1.09
N GLN A 372 8.00 -22.00 0.13
CA GLN A 372 9.00 -21.06 -0.41
C GLN A 372 8.99 -19.70 0.31
N GLY A 373 8.21 -19.55 1.38
CA GLY A 373 8.07 -18.30 2.11
C GLY A 373 7.28 -17.23 1.35
N LEU A 374 6.43 -17.63 0.40
CA LEU A 374 5.57 -16.75 -0.39
C LEU A 374 4.10 -16.91 0.03
N ALA A 375 3.28 -15.94 -0.39
CA ALA A 375 1.85 -15.87 -0.05
C ALA A 375 1.59 -15.91 1.47
N LEU A 376 2.54 -15.44 2.29
CA LEU A 376 2.42 -15.37 3.75
C LEU A 376 1.49 -14.25 4.21
N GLY A 377 1.26 -13.24 3.36
CA GLY A 377 0.33 -12.14 3.57
C GLY A 377 -1.03 -12.34 2.92
N GLY A 378 -1.26 -13.49 2.27
CA GLY A 378 -2.58 -13.86 1.74
C GLY A 378 -3.57 -13.99 2.89
N ARG A 379 -4.53 -13.08 2.93
CA ARG A 379 -5.70 -13.11 3.82
C ARG A 379 -6.94 -13.38 2.98
N PHE A 380 -7.98 -13.93 3.60
CA PHE A 380 -9.22 -14.26 2.88
C PHE A 380 -9.89 -13.06 2.19
N ASP A 381 -9.50 -11.82 2.51
CA ASP A 381 -10.05 -10.58 1.96
C ASP A 381 -9.19 -9.92 0.88
N ASN A 382 -7.96 -10.40 0.60
CA ASN A 382 -7.03 -9.72 -0.33
C ASN A 382 -6.62 -10.52 -1.59
N PHE A 383 -7.30 -11.63 -1.89
CA PHE A 383 -7.20 -12.37 -3.15
C PHE A 383 -8.41 -13.29 -3.32
N VAL A 384 -8.63 -13.83 -4.52
CA VAL A 384 -9.61 -14.89 -4.79
C VAL A 384 -8.92 -16.25 -4.76
N LEU A 385 -9.36 -17.13 -3.88
CA LEU A 385 -8.86 -18.49 -3.77
C LEU A 385 -9.81 -19.46 -4.47
N PHE A 386 -9.33 -20.13 -5.50
CA PHE A 386 -10.07 -21.16 -6.22
C PHE A 386 -9.77 -22.55 -5.66
N GLY A 387 -10.83 -23.24 -5.23
CA GLY A 387 -10.83 -24.67 -4.94
C GLY A 387 -11.30 -25.49 -6.14
N ASP A 388 -11.70 -26.74 -5.92
CA ASP A 388 -12.12 -27.64 -7.00
C ASP A 388 -13.48 -27.25 -7.62
N GLU A 389 -14.38 -26.67 -6.82
CA GLU A 389 -15.78 -26.35 -7.20
C GLU A 389 -16.01 -24.86 -7.52
N GLY A 390 -15.01 -23.99 -7.32
CA GLY A 390 -15.16 -22.55 -7.50
C GLY A 390 -14.32 -21.71 -6.54
N PRO A 391 -14.58 -20.39 -6.46
CA PRO A 391 -14.00 -19.53 -5.45
C PRO A 391 -14.52 -19.93 -4.05
N ILE A 392 -13.63 -20.02 -3.07
CA ILE A 392 -13.97 -20.56 -1.73
C ILE A 392 -14.03 -19.52 -0.62
N ASN A 393 -13.39 -18.37 -0.79
CA ASN A 393 -13.23 -17.36 0.26
C ASN A 393 -14.09 -16.12 0.07
N CYS A 394 -14.57 -15.87 -1.15
CA CYS A 394 -15.38 -14.71 -1.46
C CYS A 394 -16.20 -14.95 -2.73
N GLU A 395 -17.23 -14.14 -2.92
CA GLU A 395 -17.88 -14.02 -4.23
C GLU A 395 -16.98 -13.27 -5.21
N LEU A 396 -17.10 -13.58 -6.51
CA LEU A 396 -16.40 -12.83 -7.55
C LEU A 396 -17.09 -11.47 -7.75
N ARG A 397 -16.27 -10.42 -7.95
CA ARG A 397 -16.76 -9.10 -8.36
C ARG A 397 -17.23 -9.11 -9.81
N PHE A 398 -16.62 -9.97 -10.62
CA PHE A 398 -16.99 -10.21 -12.02
C PHE A 398 -16.96 -11.70 -12.34
N PRO A 399 -17.85 -12.23 -13.20
CA PRO A 399 -17.77 -13.62 -13.65
C PRO A 399 -16.42 -13.96 -14.31
N ASP A 400 -15.79 -12.96 -14.93
CA ASP A 400 -14.51 -12.99 -15.63
C ASP A 400 -13.40 -12.25 -14.85
N GLU A 401 -13.47 -12.22 -13.51
CA GLU A 401 -12.53 -11.48 -12.64
C GLU A 401 -11.06 -11.88 -12.86
N ALA A 402 -10.78 -13.16 -13.09
CA ALA A 402 -9.42 -13.64 -13.29
C ALA A 402 -8.76 -13.09 -14.57
N VAL A 403 -9.48 -13.06 -15.71
CA VAL A 403 -8.94 -12.48 -16.95
C VAL A 403 -8.80 -10.97 -16.86
N ARG A 404 -9.73 -10.28 -16.17
CA ARG A 404 -9.60 -8.83 -15.87
C ARG A 404 -8.35 -8.55 -15.05
N HIS A 405 -8.05 -9.38 -14.05
CA HIS A 405 -6.83 -9.24 -13.25
C HIS A 405 -5.57 -9.47 -14.08
N LYS A 406 -5.56 -10.46 -14.99
CA LYS A 406 -4.42 -10.63 -15.90
C LYS A 406 -4.22 -9.43 -16.84
N ILE A 407 -5.30 -8.78 -17.28
CA ILE A 407 -5.19 -7.50 -18.01
C ILE A 407 -4.60 -6.40 -17.13
N LEU A 408 -5.05 -6.30 -15.87
CA LEU A 408 -4.49 -5.36 -14.88
C LEU A 408 -2.97 -5.55 -14.73
N ASP A 409 -2.50 -6.79 -14.54
CA ASP A 409 -1.07 -7.13 -14.47
C ASP A 409 -0.31 -6.70 -15.73
N VAL A 410 -0.84 -7.03 -16.92
CA VAL A 410 -0.22 -6.68 -18.20
C VAL A 410 -0.06 -5.18 -18.34
N ILE A 411 -1.08 -4.39 -17.99
CA ILE A 411 -0.99 -2.91 -18.02
C ILE A 411 0.16 -2.42 -17.14
N GLY A 412 0.25 -2.94 -15.91
CA GLY A 412 1.28 -2.57 -14.95
C GLY A 412 2.69 -2.93 -15.43
N ASP A 413 2.89 -4.16 -15.91
CA ASP A 413 4.19 -4.61 -16.41
C ASP A 413 4.62 -3.85 -17.66
N LEU A 414 3.73 -3.60 -18.62
CA LEU A 414 4.01 -2.83 -19.84
C LEU A 414 4.47 -1.40 -19.53
N TYR A 415 4.04 -0.83 -18.40
CA TYR A 415 4.46 0.50 -18.00
C TYR A 415 5.91 0.60 -17.52
N LEU A 416 6.62 -0.52 -17.37
CA LEU A 416 8.07 -0.56 -17.11
C LEU A 416 8.93 -0.16 -18.32
N LEU A 417 8.32 0.14 -19.47
CA LEU A 417 8.98 0.92 -20.54
C LEU A 417 9.02 2.43 -20.20
N GLY A 418 8.37 2.84 -19.10
CA GLY A 418 8.30 4.20 -18.59
C GLY A 418 7.45 5.16 -19.45
N ARG A 419 6.78 4.65 -20.49
CA ARG A 419 5.91 5.40 -21.39
C ARG A 419 4.73 4.50 -21.83
N PRO A 420 3.54 5.06 -22.08
CA PRO A 420 2.41 4.30 -22.57
C PRO A 420 2.67 3.81 -23.99
N LEU A 421 2.11 2.64 -24.31
CA LEU A 421 2.18 2.02 -25.63
C LEU A 421 1.00 2.43 -26.49
N GLN A 422 1.22 2.50 -27.80
CA GLN A 422 0.19 2.65 -28.81
C GLN A 422 0.27 1.43 -29.74
N GLY A 423 -0.60 0.45 -29.49
CA GLY A 423 -0.59 -0.87 -30.13
C GLY A 423 -1.61 -1.81 -29.49
N LYS A 424 -1.92 -2.91 -30.19
CA LYS A 424 -2.77 -3.98 -29.67
C LYS A 424 -1.90 -5.10 -29.13
N VAL A 425 -2.08 -5.42 -27.85
CA VAL A 425 -1.46 -6.57 -27.19
C VAL A 425 -2.43 -7.74 -27.26
N THR A 426 -1.97 -8.90 -27.73
CA THR A 426 -2.69 -10.17 -27.67
C THR A 426 -1.90 -11.13 -26.80
N ALA A 427 -2.49 -11.56 -25.68
CA ALA A 427 -1.85 -12.39 -24.68
C ALA A 427 -2.66 -13.68 -24.47
N CYS A 428 -1.97 -14.82 -24.44
CA CYS A 428 -2.56 -16.12 -24.19
C CYS A 428 -1.73 -16.85 -23.14
N MET A 429 -2.35 -17.15 -21.98
CA MET A 429 -1.74 -17.91 -20.89
C MET A 429 -0.44 -17.33 -20.30
N THR A 430 -0.24 -16.02 -20.37
CA THR A 430 1.03 -15.39 -19.96
C THR A 430 1.13 -15.00 -18.49
N GLY A 431 2.36 -14.88 -17.99
CA GLY A 431 2.68 -14.29 -16.69
C GLY A 431 3.62 -13.08 -16.81
N HIS A 432 4.08 -12.57 -15.66
CA HIS A 432 5.02 -11.44 -15.61
C HIS A 432 6.31 -11.70 -16.42
N SER A 433 6.81 -12.93 -16.38
CA SER A 433 8.01 -13.34 -17.13
C SER A 433 7.84 -13.16 -18.64
N ASP A 434 6.66 -13.48 -19.18
CA ASP A 434 6.37 -13.33 -20.61
C ASP A 434 6.15 -11.87 -20.99
N ASN A 435 5.45 -11.12 -20.13
CA ASN A 435 5.26 -9.69 -20.28
C ASN A 435 6.64 -9.00 -20.41
N ILE A 436 7.54 -9.25 -19.45
CA ILE A 436 8.92 -8.73 -19.49
C ILE A 436 9.69 -9.23 -20.72
N GLY A 437 9.46 -10.47 -21.16
CA GLY A 437 9.99 -10.99 -22.42
C GLY A 437 9.59 -10.14 -23.63
N LEU A 438 8.33 -9.71 -23.71
CA LEU A 438 7.87 -8.78 -24.74
C LEU A 438 8.51 -7.40 -24.60
N LEU A 439 8.60 -6.84 -23.38
CA LEU A 439 9.24 -5.53 -23.16
C LEU A 439 10.71 -5.50 -23.61
N LYS A 440 11.42 -6.63 -23.53
CA LYS A 440 12.78 -6.74 -24.06
C LYS A 440 12.80 -6.61 -25.59
N LEU A 441 11.88 -7.27 -26.31
CA LEU A 441 11.76 -7.16 -27.77
C LEU A 441 11.38 -5.73 -28.21
N ILE A 442 10.30 -5.20 -27.63
CA ILE A 442 10.18 -3.83 -27.13
C ILE A 442 11.39 -2.89 -27.29
N SER A 443 12.17 -2.90 -26.23
CA SER A 443 13.36 -2.10 -26.01
C SER A 443 14.44 -2.31 -27.08
N GLU A 444 14.67 -3.54 -27.53
CA GLU A 444 15.60 -3.83 -28.62
C GLU A 444 15.21 -3.08 -29.91
N GLU A 445 13.93 -3.03 -30.24
CA GLU A 445 13.44 -2.32 -31.43
C GLU A 445 13.40 -0.80 -31.31
N LEU A 446 13.31 -0.30 -30.07
CA LEU A 446 13.46 1.13 -29.77
C LEU A 446 14.90 1.60 -29.93
N ASN A 447 15.87 0.71 -29.68
CA ASN A 447 17.30 1.01 -29.69
C ASN A 447 17.99 0.72 -31.05
N LYS A 448 17.30 0.12 -32.02
CA LYS A 448 17.82 -0.02 -33.39
C LYS A 448 17.80 1.35 -34.07
N GLU A 449 18.94 1.76 -34.60
CA GLU A 449 19.14 3.04 -35.31
C GLU A 449 18.36 3.14 -36.63
#